data_AF-A0A9E0GCE7-F1
#
_entry.id   AF-A0A9E0GCE7-F1
#
_cell.length_a   1.000
_cell.length_b   1.000
_cell.length_c   1.000
_cell.angle_alpha   90.00
_cell.angle_beta   90.00
_cell.angle_gamma   90.00
#
_symmetry.space_group_name_H-M   'P 1'
#
loop_
_entity.id
_entity.type
_entity.pdbx_description
1 polymer ?
#
loop_
_entity_poly.entity_id
_entity_poly.type
_entity_poly.pdbx_seq_one_letter_code
_entity_poly.pdbx_strand_id
1 'polypeptide(L)'
;EELPLLPGFLKPFYEQGLDAVIVQDLGAVSVIRKHFPKLEIHASTQMTITGVHGARIAKKMGAKRVVPARELSLEEIQEIKDDTGLDMECFVHGALCYCYSGQCFMSSMLGGRSGNRGRCAGTCRLPFYLDGTKNTKNAYPLSLKDLCTIEHLPEILDHGVDSLKIEGRMKGPRYVGEVT
;
A
#
# COMPACT_ATOMS: atom_id res chain seq x y z
N GLU A 1 20.02 -10.26 -4.05
CA GLU A 1 20.63 -9.72 -5.28
C GLU A 1 20.31 -8.23 -5.50
N GLU A 2 19.08 -7.76 -5.24
CA GLU A 2 18.69 -6.37 -5.53
C GLU A 2 19.09 -5.33 -4.47
N LEU A 3 19.09 -5.70 -3.18
CA LEU A 3 19.38 -4.77 -2.08
C LEU A 3 20.72 -4.00 -2.24
N PRO A 4 21.83 -4.62 -2.67
CA PRO A 4 23.09 -3.90 -2.92
C PRO A 4 23.00 -2.83 -4.01
N LEU A 5 22.04 -2.93 -4.94
CA LEU A 5 21.85 -1.98 -6.04
C LEU A 5 20.99 -0.77 -5.65
N LEU A 6 20.22 -0.90 -4.56
CA LEU A 6 19.27 0.12 -4.11
C LEU A 6 19.91 1.51 -3.87
N PRO A 7 21.11 1.64 -3.28
CA PRO A 7 21.74 2.95 -3.11
C PRO A 7 22.02 3.64 -4.44
N GLY A 8 22.52 2.89 -5.44
CA GLY A 8 22.80 3.43 -6.77
C GLY A 8 21.52 3.89 -7.47
N PHE A 9 20.42 3.14 -7.31
CA PHE A 9 19.12 3.49 -7.86
C PHE A 9 18.52 4.75 -7.22
N LEU A 10 18.59 4.90 -5.89
CA LEU A 10 17.96 6.01 -5.17
C LEU A 10 18.77 7.31 -5.22
N LYS A 11 20.09 7.23 -5.30
CA LYS A 11 21.00 8.38 -5.27
C LYS A 11 20.59 9.54 -6.20
N PRO A 12 20.31 9.33 -7.50
CA PRO A 12 19.96 10.45 -8.38
C PRO A 12 18.67 11.16 -7.96
N PHE A 13 17.67 10.43 -7.45
CA PHE A 13 16.43 11.03 -6.97
C PHE A 13 16.65 11.81 -5.66
N TYR A 14 17.44 11.24 -4.74
CA TYR A 14 17.81 11.90 -3.50
C TYR A 14 18.55 13.22 -3.77
N GLU A 15 19.50 13.23 -4.70
CA GLU A 15 20.25 14.44 -5.09
C GLU A 15 19.38 15.50 -5.78
N GLN A 16 18.24 15.11 -6.35
CA GLN A 16 17.23 16.00 -6.94
C GLN A 16 16.16 16.44 -5.93
N GLY A 17 16.32 16.13 -4.64
CA GLY A 17 15.43 16.59 -3.58
C GLY A 17 14.23 15.68 -3.31
N LEU A 18 14.33 14.37 -3.55
CA LEU A 18 13.32 13.41 -3.12
C LEU A 18 13.07 13.51 -1.60
N ASP A 19 11.82 13.81 -1.22
CA ASP A 19 11.45 14.04 0.19
C ASP A 19 11.31 12.73 0.99
N ALA A 20 10.65 11.73 0.40
CA ALA A 20 10.29 10.50 1.09
C ALA A 20 10.21 9.28 0.16
N VAL A 21 10.30 8.10 0.76
CA VAL A 21 10.08 6.80 0.10
C VAL A 21 9.05 5.97 0.85
N ILE A 22 8.14 5.31 0.12
CA ILE A 22 7.20 4.34 0.67
C ILE A 22 7.80 2.94 0.51
N VAL A 23 8.10 2.26 1.63
CA VAL A 23 8.91 1.03 1.64
C VAL A 23 8.16 -0.11 2.32
N GLN A 24 8.26 -1.32 1.76
CA GLN A 24 7.70 -2.53 2.38
C GLN A 24 8.76 -3.43 3.06
N ASP A 25 9.97 -3.45 2.54
CA ASP A 25 10.98 -4.46 2.88
C ASP A 25 11.90 -3.93 4.00
N LEU A 26 12.03 -4.70 5.09
CA LEU A 26 12.83 -4.28 6.25
C LEU A 26 14.32 -4.16 5.90
N GLY A 27 14.82 -4.99 4.98
CA GLY A 27 16.18 -4.89 4.46
C GLY A 27 16.40 -3.60 3.66
N ALA A 28 15.44 -3.23 2.82
CA ALA A 28 15.45 -1.95 2.11
C ALA A 28 15.43 -0.76 3.08
N VAL A 29 14.61 -0.81 4.13
CA VAL A 29 14.62 0.23 5.19
C VAL A 29 16.02 0.35 5.80
N SER A 30 16.66 -0.75 6.18
CA SER A 30 18.01 -0.75 6.74
C SER A 30 19.05 -0.14 5.78
N VAL A 31 19.01 -0.54 4.50
CA VAL A 31 19.91 -0.01 3.46
C VAL A 31 19.70 1.49 3.24
N ILE A 32 18.44 1.95 3.17
CA ILE A 32 18.11 3.35 2.97
C ILE A 32 18.57 4.20 4.16
N ARG A 33 18.29 3.77 5.39
CA ARG A 33 18.73 4.47 6.60
C ARG A 33 20.25 4.60 6.67
N LYS A 34 20.99 3.59 6.21
CA LYS A 34 22.46 3.61 6.19
C LYS A 34 23.03 4.60 5.17
N HIS A 35 22.45 4.70 3.98
CA HIS A 35 23.03 5.50 2.88
C HIS A 35 22.41 6.90 2.75
N PHE A 36 21.15 7.06 3.16
CA PHE A 36 20.37 8.30 3.06
C PHE A 36 19.67 8.61 4.40
N PRO A 37 20.42 8.90 5.48
CA PRO A 37 19.87 9.03 6.83
C PRO A 37 18.85 10.17 7.01
N LYS A 38 18.82 11.14 6.07
CA LYS A 38 17.88 12.26 6.04
C LYS A 38 16.62 11.99 5.21
N LEU A 39 16.61 10.96 4.37
CA LEU A 39 15.45 10.62 3.55
C LEU A 39 14.35 10.05 4.44
N GLU A 40 13.14 10.61 4.33
CA GLU A 40 12.01 10.12 5.13
C GLU A 40 11.50 8.78 4.61
N ILE A 41 11.08 7.92 5.55
CA ILE A 41 10.56 6.60 5.24
C ILE A 41 9.11 6.54 5.67
N HIS A 42 8.25 6.17 4.74
CA HIS A 42 6.85 5.86 4.97
C HIS A 42 6.68 4.34 4.90
N ALA A 43 6.05 3.77 5.92
CA ALA A 43 5.74 2.35 5.93
C ALA A 43 4.61 2.06 4.93
N SER A 44 4.87 1.20 3.96
CA SER A 44 3.87 0.75 2.99
C SER A 44 2.78 -0.09 3.67
N THR A 45 1.56 -0.09 3.11
CA THR A 45 0.51 -1.08 3.45
C THR A 45 1.07 -2.50 3.40
N GLN A 46 2.00 -2.79 2.49
CA GLN A 46 2.62 -4.12 2.38
C GLN A 46 3.59 -4.47 3.52
N MET A 47 3.85 -3.56 4.47
CA MET A 47 4.49 -3.92 5.75
C MET A 47 3.54 -4.64 6.70
N THR A 48 2.25 -4.72 6.36
CA THR A 48 1.21 -5.43 7.13
C THR A 48 1.13 -4.93 8.56
N ILE A 49 1.11 -3.60 8.73
CA ILE A 49 0.94 -2.98 10.04
C ILE A 49 -0.55 -2.95 10.36
N THR A 50 -0.96 -3.81 11.29
CA THR A 50 -2.35 -4.07 11.65
C THR A 50 -2.65 -3.71 13.12
N GLY A 51 -1.81 -2.87 13.73
CA GLY A 51 -1.97 -2.47 15.12
C GLY A 51 -0.74 -1.77 15.70
N VAL A 52 -0.86 -1.32 16.95
CA VAL A 52 0.12 -0.48 17.65
C VAL A 52 1.51 -1.11 17.72
N HIS A 53 1.62 -2.43 17.89
CA HIS A 53 2.91 -3.10 18.00
C HIS A 53 3.74 -3.02 16.71
N GLY A 54 3.09 -3.23 15.56
CA GLY A 54 3.73 -3.09 14.25
C GLY A 54 4.13 -1.65 13.98
N ALA A 55 3.25 -0.70 14.31
CA ALA A 55 3.52 0.73 14.14
C ALA A 55 4.68 1.21 15.03
N ARG A 56 4.77 0.76 16.28
CA ARG A 56 5.91 1.04 17.17
C ARG A 56 7.22 0.52 16.59
N ILE A 57 7.23 -0.67 15.97
CA ILE A 57 8.42 -1.20 15.30
C ILE A 57 8.80 -0.30 14.11
N ALA A 58 7.83 0.07 13.26
CA ALA A 58 8.08 0.99 12.15
C ALA A 58 8.64 2.33 12.62
N LYS A 59 8.08 2.92 13.70
CA LYS A 59 8.59 4.14 14.34
C LYS A 59 10.03 3.97 14.82
N LYS A 60 10.34 2.87 15.51
CA LYS A 60 11.71 2.55 15.96
C LYS A 60 12.70 2.42 14.79
N MET A 61 12.23 1.96 13.63
CA MET A 61 13.02 1.89 12.39
C MET A 61 13.17 3.25 11.68
N GLY A 62 12.55 4.31 12.21
CA GLY A 62 12.63 5.66 11.69
C GLY A 62 11.53 6.02 10.69
N ALA A 63 10.46 5.22 10.59
CA ALA A 63 9.30 5.61 9.80
C ALA A 63 8.66 6.89 10.36
N LYS A 64 8.28 7.81 9.47
CA LYS A 64 7.55 9.05 9.79
C LYS A 64 6.05 8.93 9.59
N ARG A 65 5.65 8.05 8.67
CA ARG A 65 4.28 7.81 8.27
C ARG A 65 4.02 6.33 8.13
N VAL A 66 2.79 5.91 8.39
CA VAL A 66 2.30 4.56 8.09
C VAL A 66 1.13 4.69 7.14
N VAL A 67 1.17 3.89 6.08
CA VAL A 67 -0.01 3.57 5.26
C VAL A 67 -0.57 2.27 5.86
N PRO A 68 -1.60 2.30 6.71
CA PRO A 68 -2.05 1.13 7.44
C PRO A 68 -2.58 0.03 6.50
N ALA A 69 -2.70 -1.17 7.06
CA ALA A 69 -3.45 -2.26 6.45
C ALA A 69 -4.88 -1.80 6.11
N ARG A 70 -5.41 -2.22 4.95
CA ARG A 70 -6.71 -1.72 4.44
C ARG A 70 -7.92 -2.40 5.08
N GLU A 71 -7.65 -3.42 5.88
CA GLU A 71 -8.58 -4.20 6.66
C GLU A 71 -8.84 -3.62 8.06
N LEU A 72 -8.13 -2.56 8.47
CA LEU A 72 -8.33 -1.91 9.77
C LEU A 72 -9.56 -1.01 9.79
N SER A 73 -10.19 -0.93 10.97
CA SER A 73 -11.23 0.06 11.26
C SER A 73 -10.63 1.45 11.52
N LEU A 74 -11.48 2.49 11.50
CA LEU A 74 -11.03 3.85 11.82
C LEU A 74 -10.59 3.98 13.28
N GLU A 75 -11.23 3.24 14.19
CA GLU A 75 -10.85 3.19 15.61
C GLU A 75 -9.47 2.54 15.79
N GLU A 76 -9.17 1.46 15.06
CA GLU A 76 -7.85 0.82 15.08
C GLU A 76 -6.76 1.75 14.49
N ILE A 77 -7.08 2.51 13.45
CA ILE A 77 -6.18 3.52 12.88
C ILE A 77 -5.93 4.65 13.88
N GLN A 78 -6.97 5.13 14.55
CA GLN A 78 -6.86 6.15 15.59
C GLN A 78 -6.02 5.64 16.77
N GLU A 79 -6.21 4.39 17.21
CA GLU A 79 -5.39 3.79 18.27
C GLU A 79 -3.89 3.80 17.90
N ILE A 80 -3.55 3.46 16.65
CA ILE A 80 -2.18 3.54 16.14
C ILE A 80 -1.66 4.99 16.19
N LYS A 81 -2.47 5.95 15.74
CA LYS A 81 -2.11 7.38 15.74
C LYS A 81 -1.84 7.87 17.16
N ASP A 82 -2.74 7.60 18.09
CA ASP A 82 -2.67 8.08 19.47
C ASP A 82 -1.48 7.45 20.22
N ASP A 83 -1.22 6.16 20.01
CA ASP A 83 -0.11 5.47 20.65
C ASP A 83 1.26 5.90 20.10
N THR A 84 1.36 6.05 18.78
CA THR A 84 2.65 6.22 18.12
C THR A 84 2.94 7.64 17.68
N GLY A 85 1.94 8.50 17.52
CA GLY A 85 2.08 9.83 16.95
C GLY A 85 2.65 9.86 15.53
N LEU A 86 2.62 8.74 14.80
CA LEU A 86 3.03 8.68 13.39
C LEU A 86 1.97 9.35 12.50
N ASP A 87 2.38 9.88 11.35
CA ASP A 87 1.41 10.29 10.33
C ASP A 87 0.66 9.08 9.77
N MET A 88 -0.66 9.16 9.67
CA MET A 88 -1.53 8.15 9.05
C MET A 88 -1.90 8.57 7.63
N GLU A 89 -1.60 7.71 6.65
CA GLU A 89 -2.01 7.90 5.26
C GLU A 89 -2.95 6.78 4.82
N CYS A 90 -4.23 7.07 4.62
CA CYS A 90 -5.23 6.05 4.33
C CYS A 90 -5.70 6.09 2.88
N PHE A 91 -5.91 4.91 2.29
CA PHE A 91 -6.56 4.80 0.99
C PHE A 91 -8.03 5.20 1.10
N VAL A 92 -8.47 6.11 0.23
CA VAL A 92 -9.87 6.59 0.17
C VAL A 92 -10.56 6.27 -1.15
N HIS A 93 -9.78 5.99 -2.20
CA HIS A 93 -10.33 5.67 -3.51
C HIS A 93 -9.43 4.73 -4.33
N GLY A 94 -10.07 3.89 -5.14
CA GLY A 94 -9.44 3.10 -6.20
C GLY A 94 -9.36 1.59 -5.89
N ALA A 95 -8.47 0.88 -6.58
CA ALA A 95 -8.51 -0.58 -6.61
C ALA A 95 -8.27 -1.25 -5.24
N LEU A 96 -9.26 -2.00 -4.74
CA LEU A 96 -9.10 -2.87 -3.57
C LEU A 96 -8.38 -4.17 -3.95
N CYS A 97 -7.41 -4.57 -3.13
CA CYS A 97 -6.72 -5.84 -3.32
C CYS A 97 -7.51 -6.96 -2.65
N TYR A 98 -7.65 -8.08 -3.35
CA TYR A 98 -8.19 -9.31 -2.76
C TYR A 98 -7.28 -9.87 -1.66
N CYS A 99 -5.97 -9.65 -1.77
CA CYS A 99 -5.00 -10.17 -0.81
C CYS A 99 -4.84 -9.23 0.39
N TYR A 100 -4.62 -9.84 1.56
CA TYR A 100 -4.35 -9.16 2.82
C TYR A 100 -3.18 -8.18 2.68
N SER A 101 -3.42 -6.89 2.97
CA SER A 101 -2.42 -5.83 2.86
C SER A 101 -1.61 -5.82 1.54
N GLY A 102 -2.19 -6.30 0.44
CA GLY A 102 -1.53 -6.33 -0.88
C GLY A 102 -0.44 -7.41 -1.04
N GLN A 103 -0.29 -8.34 -0.10
CA GLN A 103 0.65 -9.46 -0.18
C GLN A 103 0.16 -10.53 -1.15
N CYS A 104 0.60 -10.47 -2.41
CA CYS A 104 0.04 -11.26 -3.50
C CYS A 104 1.10 -12.05 -4.28
N PHE A 105 0.98 -13.38 -4.25
CA PHE A 105 1.75 -14.31 -5.08
C PHE A 105 1.03 -14.75 -6.36
N MET A 106 -0.28 -14.47 -6.49
CA MET A 106 -1.09 -14.97 -7.59
C MET A 106 -0.62 -14.45 -8.95
N SER A 107 -0.18 -13.19 -9.03
CA SER A 107 0.43 -12.65 -10.26
C SER A 107 1.69 -13.42 -10.66
N SER A 108 2.44 -13.96 -9.69
CA SER A 108 3.67 -14.69 -9.95
C SER A 108 3.36 -16.08 -10.47
N MET A 109 2.41 -16.75 -9.82
CA MET A 109 2.00 -18.11 -10.16
C MET A 109 1.35 -18.20 -11.55
N LEU A 110 0.50 -17.23 -11.91
CA LEU A 110 -0.28 -17.30 -13.14
C LEU A 110 0.38 -16.60 -14.34
N GLY A 111 1.35 -15.71 -14.12
CA GLY A 111 1.89 -14.88 -15.21
C GLY A 111 3.33 -14.38 -15.01
N GLY A 112 4.09 -14.94 -14.06
CA GLY A 112 5.51 -14.59 -13.85
C GLY A 112 5.78 -13.16 -13.37
N ARG A 113 4.74 -12.39 -13.03
CA ARG A 113 4.86 -11.01 -12.52
C ARG A 113 4.71 -10.99 -11.00
N SER A 114 5.49 -10.20 -10.27
CA SER A 114 5.33 -10.13 -8.81
C SER A 114 4.50 -8.91 -8.38
N GLY A 115 3.33 -9.16 -7.79
CA GLY A 115 2.53 -8.12 -7.13
C GLY A 115 3.30 -7.43 -6.01
N ASN A 116 4.09 -8.22 -5.27
CA ASN A 116 4.96 -7.75 -4.18
C ASN A 116 6.19 -6.97 -4.66
N ARG A 117 6.40 -6.83 -5.98
CA ARG A 117 7.44 -5.97 -6.58
C ARG A 117 6.82 -4.86 -7.43
N GLY A 118 5.58 -4.47 -7.13
CA GLY A 118 4.86 -3.41 -7.84
C GLY A 118 4.41 -3.79 -9.26
N ARG A 119 4.56 -5.05 -9.67
CA ARG A 119 4.20 -5.54 -11.01
C ARG A 119 2.89 -6.32 -11.01
N CYS A 120 1.91 -5.95 -10.18
CA CYS A 120 0.59 -6.59 -10.13
C CYS A 120 0.02 -6.78 -11.54
N ALA A 121 -0.50 -7.97 -11.83
CA ALA A 121 -1.08 -8.32 -13.13
C ALA A 121 -2.62 -8.26 -13.14
N GLY A 122 -3.25 -7.93 -12.00
CA GLY A 122 -4.71 -7.90 -11.88
C GLY A 122 -5.35 -9.27 -12.02
N THR A 123 -4.63 -10.35 -11.69
CA THR A 123 -5.11 -11.73 -11.87
C THR A 123 -6.41 -12.03 -11.12
N CYS A 124 -6.68 -11.36 -10.00
CA CYS A 124 -7.95 -11.49 -9.26
C CYS A 124 -9.16 -10.94 -10.04
N ARG A 125 -8.92 -10.12 -11.08
CA ARG A 125 -9.96 -9.50 -11.91
C ARG A 125 -10.21 -10.28 -13.20
N LEU A 126 -9.53 -11.41 -13.40
CA LEU A 126 -9.76 -12.31 -14.53
C LEU A 126 -10.98 -13.22 -14.25
N PRO A 127 -11.60 -13.77 -15.31
CA PRO A 127 -12.63 -14.77 -15.15
C PRO A 127 -12.07 -16.08 -14.56
N PHE A 128 -12.82 -16.71 -13.67
CA PHE A 128 -12.54 -18.01 -13.07
C PHE A 128 -13.67 -19.01 -13.35
N TYR A 129 -13.32 -20.29 -13.37
CA TYR A 129 -14.27 -21.39 -13.38
C TYR A 129 -14.68 -21.73 -11.94
N LEU A 130 -15.99 -21.82 -11.70
CA LEU A 130 -16.55 -22.19 -10.40
C LEU A 130 -17.17 -23.58 -10.49
N ASP A 131 -16.52 -24.56 -9.88
CA ASP A 131 -17.05 -25.92 -9.83
C ASP A 131 -18.34 -25.99 -8.97
N GLY A 132 -19.30 -26.81 -9.37
CA GLY A 132 -20.55 -27.02 -8.62
C GLY A 132 -21.66 -25.96 -8.76
N THR A 133 -21.51 -24.95 -9.63
CA THR A 133 -22.59 -23.97 -9.91
C THR A 133 -23.16 -24.15 -11.32
N LYS A 134 -24.44 -23.82 -11.57
CA LYS A 134 -25.03 -23.94 -12.92
C LYS A 134 -24.52 -22.89 -13.92
N ASN A 135 -23.76 -21.90 -13.45
CA ASN A 135 -23.28 -20.76 -14.25
C ASN A 135 -21.76 -20.61 -14.09
N THR A 136 -21.02 -21.54 -14.70
CA THR A 136 -19.57 -21.72 -14.50
C THR A 136 -18.68 -20.96 -15.48
N LYS A 137 -19.26 -20.31 -16.49
CA LYS A 137 -18.51 -19.60 -17.53
C LYS A 137 -18.38 -18.12 -17.18
N ASN A 138 -17.13 -17.66 -17.03
CA ASN A 138 -16.76 -16.24 -16.83
C ASN A 138 -17.28 -15.59 -15.54
N ALA A 139 -17.14 -16.29 -14.40
CA ALA A 139 -17.40 -15.68 -13.10
C ALA A 139 -16.19 -14.85 -12.63
N TYR A 140 -16.43 -13.81 -11.82
CA TYR A 140 -15.39 -12.92 -11.28
C TYR A 140 -15.37 -12.94 -9.74
N PRO A 141 -15.24 -14.11 -9.09
CA PRO A 141 -15.43 -14.26 -7.65
C PRO A 141 -14.41 -13.47 -6.80
N LEU A 142 -13.24 -13.16 -7.35
CA LEU A 142 -12.16 -12.46 -6.65
C LEU A 142 -12.05 -10.97 -7.03
N SER A 143 -12.91 -10.50 -7.94
CA SER A 143 -12.86 -9.13 -8.46
C SER A 143 -13.62 -8.20 -7.52
N LEU A 144 -12.87 -7.53 -6.64
CA LEU A 144 -13.43 -6.53 -5.76
C LEU A 144 -13.86 -5.27 -6.53
N LYS A 145 -14.91 -4.61 -6.02
CA LYS A 145 -15.24 -3.24 -6.40
C LYS A 145 -14.11 -2.30 -5.96
N ASP A 146 -13.98 -1.17 -6.63
CA ASP A 146 -13.07 -0.13 -6.19
C ASP A 146 -13.60 0.50 -4.90
N LEU A 147 -12.67 0.89 -4.01
CA LEU A 147 -12.96 1.67 -2.82
C LEU A 147 -13.45 3.06 -3.24
N CYS A 148 -14.48 3.56 -2.56
CA CYS A 148 -14.92 4.94 -2.67
C CYS A 148 -15.48 5.37 -1.31
N THR A 149 -14.71 6.14 -0.55
CA THR A 149 -15.08 6.59 0.79
C THR A 149 -15.50 8.06 0.82
N ILE A 150 -15.95 8.62 -0.31
CA ILE A 150 -16.25 10.05 -0.43
C ILE A 150 -17.26 10.54 0.62
N GLU A 151 -18.28 9.72 0.92
CA GLU A 151 -19.30 10.02 1.92
C GLU A 151 -18.78 9.92 3.37
N HIS A 152 -17.66 9.22 3.58
CA HIS A 152 -17.02 9.01 4.88
C HIS A 152 -15.79 9.89 5.10
N LEU A 153 -15.45 10.79 4.18
CA LEU A 153 -14.26 11.63 4.31
C LEU A 153 -14.23 12.45 5.63
N PRO A 154 -15.34 13.05 6.11
CA PRO A 154 -15.32 13.74 7.39
C PRO A 154 -14.92 12.80 8.55
N GLU A 155 -15.55 11.63 8.60
CA GLU A 155 -15.28 10.61 9.61
C GLU A 155 -13.82 10.14 9.57
N ILE A 156 -13.25 9.93 8.38
CA ILE A 156 -11.85 9.54 8.19
C ILE A 156 -10.90 10.60 8.74
N LEU A 157 -11.16 11.88 8.47
CA LEU A 157 -10.33 12.99 8.95
C LEU A 157 -10.44 13.15 10.48
N ASP A 158 -11.63 12.97 11.03
CA ASP A 158 -11.88 13.06 12.48
C ASP A 158 -11.16 11.96 13.28
N HIS A 159 -10.85 10.81 12.66
CA HIS A 159 -10.09 9.71 13.26
C HIS A 159 -8.56 9.84 13.11
N GLY A 160 -8.06 11.05 12.83
CA GLY A 160 -6.62 11.35 12.87
C GLY A 160 -5.84 10.92 11.63
N VAL A 161 -6.51 10.75 10.49
CA VAL A 161 -5.85 10.53 9.19
C VAL A 161 -5.29 11.86 8.65
N ASP A 162 -3.97 11.91 8.46
CA ASP A 162 -3.25 13.12 8.02
C ASP A 162 -3.14 13.24 6.49
N SER A 163 -3.24 12.13 5.76
CA SER A 163 -3.05 12.08 4.30
C SER A 163 -4.05 11.13 3.64
N LEU A 164 -4.69 11.60 2.57
CA LEU A 164 -5.66 10.83 1.79
C LEU A 164 -4.98 10.28 0.54
N LYS A 165 -5.05 8.96 0.36
CA LYS A 165 -4.37 8.25 -0.72
C LYS A 165 -5.36 7.73 -1.76
N ILE A 166 -5.11 8.07 -3.02
CA ILE A 166 -5.88 7.59 -4.17
C ILE A 166 -5.01 6.63 -4.99
N GLU A 167 -5.55 5.46 -5.33
CA GLU A 167 -4.86 4.47 -6.17
C GLU A 167 -4.97 4.84 -7.67
N GLY A 168 -3.96 5.56 -8.15
CA GLY A 168 -3.82 5.99 -9.54
C GLY A 168 -2.89 5.12 -10.41
N ARG A 169 -2.24 4.09 -9.86
CA ARG A 169 -1.23 3.33 -10.61
C ARG A 169 -1.88 2.63 -11.81
N MET A 170 -1.25 2.79 -12.98
CA MET A 170 -1.73 2.29 -14.27
C MET A 170 -3.09 2.86 -14.71
N LYS A 171 -3.56 3.95 -14.10
CA LYS A 171 -4.75 4.68 -14.52
C LYS A 171 -4.36 5.79 -15.51
N GLY A 172 -5.24 6.07 -16.47
CA GLY A 172 -5.01 7.11 -17.47
C GLY A 172 -5.23 8.52 -16.91
N PRO A 173 -4.75 9.58 -17.59
CA PRO A 173 -4.90 10.96 -17.15
C PRO A 173 -6.35 11.37 -16.88
N ARG A 174 -7.29 10.85 -17.69
CA ARG A 174 -8.72 11.09 -17.51
C ARG A 174 -9.23 10.59 -16.15
N TYR A 175 -8.84 9.37 -15.76
CA TYR A 175 -9.25 8.83 -14.46
C TYR A 175 -8.72 9.72 -13.34
N VAL A 176 -7.45 10.14 -13.41
CA VAL A 176 -6.86 11.03 -12.41
C VAL A 176 -7.66 12.33 -12.30
N GLY A 177 -7.95 13.00 -13.41
CA GLY A 177 -8.74 14.24 -13.39
C GLY A 177 -10.22 14.09 -13.01
N GLU A 178 -10.78 12.88 -13.04
CA GLU A 178 -12.15 12.62 -12.58
C GLU A 178 -12.22 12.32 -11.07
N VAL A 179 -11.12 11.84 -10.46
CA VAL A 179 -11.09 11.41 -9.05
C VAL A 179 -10.41 12.40 -8.10
N THR A 180 -9.63 13.35 -8.63
CA THR A 180 -8.97 14.44 -7.88
C THR A 180 -9.63 15.78 -8.19
#